data_AF-A0A7X7AN70-F1
#
_entry.id   AF-A0A7X7AN70-F1
#
_cell.length_a   1.000
_cell.length_b   1.000
_cell.length_c   1.000
_cell.angle_alpha   90.00
_cell.angle_beta   90.00
_cell.angle_gamma   90.00
#
_symmetry.space_group_name_H-M   'P 1'
#
loop_
_entity.id
_entity.type
_entity.pdbx_description
1 polymer ?
#
loop_
_entity_poly.entity_id
_entity_poly.type
_entity_poly.pdbx_seq_one_letter_code
_entity_poly.pdbx_strand_id
1 'polypeptide(L)'
;VGRTYTGVRNIKKSHEEASTSLRIGRFLSGSASVTFFRDLGPYRFLYELQDSEAMLAFHRELLGKIELYDAQNQTELLKTLICYFKNDCNARITAKELFVHKNSVIYRVKRIEEITGLDLSDPEDRFNLQLGLKLDRILKT
;
A
#
# COMPACT_ATOMS: atom_id res chain seq x y z
N VAL A 1 -3.83 15.77 -12.76
CA VAL A 1 -4.87 16.82 -12.79
C VAL A 1 -4.98 17.46 -11.40
N GLY A 2 -4.77 18.77 -11.28
CA GLY A 2 -4.96 19.52 -10.03
C GLY A 2 -6.44 19.81 -9.73
N ARG A 3 -6.76 20.35 -8.56
CA ARG A 3 -8.14 20.75 -8.23
C ARG A 3 -8.51 22.05 -8.95
N THR A 4 -9.82 22.27 -9.04
CA THR A 4 -10.39 23.52 -9.56
C THR A 4 -10.38 24.59 -8.47
N TYR A 5 -10.04 25.81 -8.87
CA TYR A 5 -10.05 26.99 -8.02
C TYR A 5 -10.58 28.19 -8.80
N THR A 6 -11.22 29.13 -8.10
CA THR A 6 -11.69 30.38 -8.68
C THR A 6 -10.60 31.47 -8.59
N GLY A 7 -10.56 32.37 -9.57
CA GLY A 7 -9.64 33.51 -9.59
C GLY A 7 -8.20 33.17 -10.04
N VAL A 8 -7.61 34.09 -10.81
CA VAL A 8 -6.28 33.92 -11.44
C VAL A 8 -5.15 33.66 -10.43
N ARG A 9 -5.26 34.18 -9.21
CA ARG A 9 -4.27 33.97 -8.14
C ARG A 9 -4.08 32.50 -7.75
N ASN A 10 -5.07 31.64 -8.01
CA ASN A 10 -5.02 30.23 -7.64
C ASN A 10 -4.48 29.31 -8.75
N ILE A 11 -4.12 29.85 -9.92
CA ILE A 11 -3.56 29.05 -11.04
C ILE A 11 -2.29 28.32 -10.59
N LYS A 12 -1.40 29.00 -9.85
CA LYS A 12 -0.16 28.41 -9.32
C LYS A 12 -0.46 27.17 -8.48
N LYS A 13 -1.44 27.26 -7.58
CA LYS A 13 -1.84 26.15 -6.70
C LYS A 13 -2.38 24.95 -7.49
N SER A 14 -3.28 25.19 -8.45
CA SER A 14 -3.80 24.12 -9.32
C SER A 14 -2.68 23.45 -10.14
N HIS A 15 -1.73 24.24 -10.64
CA HIS A 15 -0.57 23.73 -11.37
C HIS A 15 0.38 22.89 -10.49
N GLU A 16 0.66 23.33 -9.27
CA GLU A 16 1.45 22.57 -8.29
C GLU A 16 0.79 21.23 -7.97
N GLU A 17 -0.52 21.23 -7.70
CA GLU A 17 -1.28 19.99 -7.49
C GLU A 17 -1.27 19.08 -8.71
N ALA A 18 -1.37 19.63 -9.93
CA ALA A 18 -1.28 18.87 -11.17
C ALA A 18 0.11 18.23 -11.35
N SER A 19 1.17 18.97 -11.03
CA SER A 19 2.55 18.50 -11.07
C SER A 19 2.82 17.39 -10.04
N THR A 20 2.32 17.54 -8.81
CA THR A 20 2.36 16.47 -7.79
C THR A 20 1.60 15.23 -8.27
N SER A 21 0.43 15.41 -8.87
CA SER A 21 -0.34 14.30 -9.44
C SER A 21 0.41 13.59 -10.58
N LEU A 22 1.15 14.32 -11.40
CA LEU A 22 1.96 13.74 -12.47
C LEU A 22 3.10 12.91 -11.89
N ARG A 23 3.84 13.44 -10.91
CA ARG A 23 4.97 12.73 -10.28
C ARG A 23 4.50 11.45 -9.60
N ILE A 24 3.54 11.55 -8.69
CA ILE A 24 3.03 10.41 -7.92
C ILE A 24 2.25 9.44 -8.82
N GLY A 25 1.47 9.95 -9.78
CA GLY A 25 0.69 9.13 -10.71
C GLY A 25 1.57 8.27 -11.61
N ARG A 26 2.61 8.86 -12.20
CA ARG A 26 3.62 8.12 -12.98
C ARG A 26 4.27 7.03 -12.15
N PHE A 27 4.58 7.35 -10.90
CA PHE A 27 5.18 6.42 -9.97
C PHE A 27 4.23 5.23 -9.65
N LEU A 28 2.97 5.48 -9.29
CA LEU A 28 2.04 4.43 -8.85
C LEU A 28 1.41 3.60 -9.98
N SER A 29 1.22 4.20 -11.14
CA SER A 29 0.35 3.70 -12.21
C SER A 29 0.99 3.78 -13.60
N GLY A 30 2.26 4.21 -13.70
CA GLY A 30 2.99 4.32 -14.95
C GLY A 30 2.63 5.55 -15.79
N SER A 31 3.40 5.74 -16.87
CA SER A 31 3.40 6.95 -17.72
C SER A 31 2.10 7.21 -18.50
N ALA A 32 1.25 6.19 -18.68
CA ALA A 32 0.01 6.29 -19.44
C ALA A 32 -1.22 6.63 -18.58
N SER A 33 -1.04 6.89 -17.28
CA SER A 33 -2.15 7.10 -16.35
C SER A 33 -2.50 8.58 -16.16
N VAL A 34 -3.79 8.87 -16.02
CA VAL A 34 -4.29 10.19 -15.58
C VAL A 34 -4.65 10.09 -14.10
N THR A 35 -3.92 10.83 -13.27
CA THR A 35 -4.16 10.86 -11.82
C THR A 35 -4.69 12.23 -11.39
N PHE A 36 -5.75 12.22 -10.58
CA PHE A 36 -6.32 13.44 -10.00
C PHE A 36 -5.76 13.66 -8.60
N PHE A 37 -5.44 14.92 -8.27
CA PHE A 37 -4.83 15.27 -6.99
C PHE A 37 -5.70 14.88 -5.78
N ARG A 38 -7.02 14.97 -5.94
CA ARG A 38 -8.01 14.58 -4.92
C ARG A 38 -7.95 13.09 -4.56
N ASP A 39 -7.51 12.25 -5.49
CA ASP A 39 -7.55 10.79 -5.33
C ASP A 39 -6.21 10.23 -4.83
N LEU A 40 -5.18 11.07 -4.70
CA LEU A 40 -3.85 10.66 -4.20
C LEU A 40 -3.86 10.29 -2.71
N GLY A 41 -4.81 10.81 -1.94
CA GLY A 41 -4.95 10.50 -0.51
C GLY A 41 -3.63 10.62 0.26
N PRO A 42 -3.21 9.57 1.00
CA PRO A 42 -1.98 9.58 1.81
C PRO A 42 -0.69 9.52 0.98
N TYR A 43 -0.74 9.08 -0.29
CA TYR A 43 0.47 8.99 -1.12
C TYR A 43 1.17 10.32 -1.33
N ARG A 44 0.48 11.46 -1.14
CA ARG A 44 1.08 12.79 -1.18
C ARG A 44 2.17 12.96 -0.12
N PHE A 45 1.86 12.58 1.11
CA PHE A 45 2.78 12.69 2.24
C PHE A 45 3.84 11.60 2.18
N LEU A 46 3.44 10.38 1.78
CA LEU A 46 4.38 9.26 1.70
C LEU A 46 5.43 9.47 0.61
N TYR A 47 5.06 10.06 -0.53
CA TYR A 47 6.02 10.37 -1.59
C TYR A 47 7.05 11.42 -1.15
N GLU A 48 6.66 12.40 -0.34
CA GLU A 48 7.60 13.40 0.21
C GLU A 48 8.60 12.79 1.20
N LEU A 49 8.26 11.66 1.82
CA LEU A 49 9.07 10.98 2.82
C LEU A 49 9.80 9.74 2.29
N GLN A 50 9.69 9.44 0.99
CA GLN A 50 10.15 8.19 0.37
C GLN A 50 11.63 7.87 0.63
N ASP A 51 12.47 8.89 0.74
CA ASP A 51 13.92 8.75 0.94
C ASP A 51 14.33 8.87 2.42
N SER A 52 13.37 8.96 3.35
CA SER A 52 13.67 9.10 4.78
C SER A 52 14.06 7.75 5.40
N GLU A 53 15.14 7.75 6.19
CA GLU A 53 15.58 6.55 6.93
C GLU A 53 14.49 6.02 7.86
N ALA A 54 13.68 6.91 8.45
CA ALA A 54 12.54 6.56 9.29
C ALA A 54 11.49 5.76 8.51
N MET A 55 11.16 6.16 7.28
CA MET A 55 10.22 5.41 6.44
C MET A 55 10.77 4.04 6.04
N LEU A 56 12.05 3.96 5.65
CA LEU A 56 12.70 2.70 5.30
C LEU A 56 12.75 1.74 6.49
N ALA A 57 13.07 2.25 7.69
CA ALA A 57 13.07 1.45 8.91
C ALA A 57 11.67 0.92 9.24
N PHE A 58 10.67 1.78 9.15
CA PHE A 58 9.28 1.41 9.42
C PHE A 58 8.72 0.39 8.42
N HIS A 59 9.03 0.52 7.12
CA HIS A 59 8.68 -0.49 6.12
C HIS A 59 9.32 -1.86 6.44
N ARG A 60 10.61 -1.88 6.77
CA ARG A 60 11.32 -3.11 7.16
C ARG A 60 10.74 -3.75 8.42
N GLU A 61 10.36 -2.95 9.41
CA GLU A 61 9.75 -3.43 10.65
C GLU A 61 8.41 -4.14 10.38
N LEU A 62 7.57 -3.56 9.54
CA LEU A 62 6.23 -4.07 9.25
C LEU A 62 6.22 -5.26 8.27
N LEU A 63 6.97 -5.15 7.17
CA LEU A 63 6.89 -6.09 6.05
C LEU A 63 8.13 -6.95 5.88
N GLY A 64 9.30 -6.51 6.34
CA GLY A 64 10.56 -7.21 6.10
C GLY A 64 10.56 -8.64 6.62
N LYS A 65 9.89 -8.92 7.74
CA LYS A 65 9.73 -10.29 8.25
C LYS A 65 8.86 -11.17 7.34
N ILE A 66 7.81 -10.61 6.74
CA ILE A 66 6.93 -11.31 5.79
C ILE A 66 7.71 -11.63 4.52
N GLU A 67 8.44 -10.65 3.98
CA GLU A 67 9.26 -10.80 2.77
C GLU A 67 10.36 -11.85 2.93
N LEU A 68 11.06 -11.80 4.07
CA LEU A 68 12.08 -12.79 4.40
C LEU A 68 11.47 -14.20 4.49
N TYR A 69 10.32 -14.32 5.14
CA TYR A 69 9.63 -15.61 5.26
C TYR A 69 9.19 -16.14 3.90
N ASP A 70 8.62 -15.28 3.04
CA ASP A 70 8.23 -15.65 1.67
C ASP A 70 9.44 -16.13 0.85
N ALA A 71 10.58 -15.43 0.94
CA ALA A 71 11.80 -15.82 0.24
C ALA A 71 12.37 -17.16 0.74
N GLN A 72 12.37 -17.40 2.05
CA GLN A 72 12.93 -18.61 2.66
C GLN A 72 12.05 -19.85 2.47
N ASN A 73 10.73 -19.68 2.49
CA ASN A 73 9.78 -20.78 2.49
C ASN A 73 9.04 -20.95 1.15
N GLN A 74 9.36 -20.13 0.15
CA GLN A 74 8.67 -20.08 -1.15
C GLN A 74 7.15 -19.90 -1.00
N THR A 75 6.74 -19.02 -0.07
CA THR A 75 5.34 -18.71 0.19
C THR A 75 4.89 -17.43 -0.52
N GLU A 76 3.59 -17.13 -0.45
CA GLU A 76 2.99 -15.93 -1.04
C GLU A 76 2.17 -15.16 0.01
N LEU A 77 2.72 -14.99 1.22
CA LEU A 77 2.07 -14.29 2.33
C LEU A 77 1.82 -12.82 2.00
N LEU A 78 2.80 -12.10 1.46
CA LEU A 78 2.64 -10.69 1.12
C LEU A 78 1.54 -10.48 0.06
N LYS A 79 1.54 -11.32 -0.99
CA LYS A 79 0.48 -11.33 -2.01
C LYS A 79 -0.89 -11.66 -1.41
N THR A 80 -0.93 -12.59 -0.46
CA THR A 80 -2.17 -12.95 0.25
C THR A 80 -2.67 -11.78 1.08
N LEU A 81 -1.81 -11.06 1.79
CA LEU A 81 -2.16 -9.89 2.59
C LEU A 81 -2.74 -8.76 1.73
N ILE A 82 -2.11 -8.46 0.59
CA ILE A 82 -2.59 -7.46 -0.37
C ILE A 82 -4.01 -7.82 -0.86
N CYS A 83 -4.21 -9.06 -1.30
CA CYS A 83 -5.51 -9.53 -1.78
C CYS A 83 -6.55 -9.58 -0.65
N TYR A 84 -6.13 -9.92 0.57
CA TYR A 84 -6.99 -9.98 1.74
C TYR A 84 -7.55 -8.60 2.10
N PHE A 85 -6.70 -7.57 2.15
CA PHE A 85 -7.17 -6.20 2.38
C PHE A 85 -7.97 -5.63 1.21
N LYS A 86 -7.63 -5.98 -0.04
CA LYS A 86 -8.44 -5.59 -1.21
C LYS A 86 -9.88 -6.12 -1.12
N ASN A 87 -10.06 -7.28 -0.48
CA ASN A 87 -11.35 -7.95 -0.34
C ASN A 87 -11.95 -7.77 1.07
N ASP A 88 -11.71 -6.63 1.72
CA ASP A 88 -12.27 -6.28 3.03
C ASP A 88 -12.05 -7.35 4.11
N CYS A 89 -10.85 -7.95 4.13
CA CYS A 89 -10.50 -9.02 5.06
C CYS A 89 -11.40 -10.27 4.91
N ASN A 90 -12.01 -10.49 3.75
CA ASN A 90 -12.87 -11.63 3.48
C ASN A 90 -12.07 -12.82 2.93
N ALA A 91 -11.80 -13.81 3.78
CA ALA A 91 -11.03 -15.00 3.38
C ALA A 91 -11.67 -15.79 2.23
N ARG A 92 -13.00 -15.79 2.11
CA ARG A 92 -13.71 -16.53 1.03
C ARG A 92 -13.52 -15.85 -0.32
N ILE A 93 -13.64 -14.53 -0.37
CA ILE A 93 -13.47 -13.77 -1.63
C ILE A 93 -11.98 -13.77 -2.02
N THR A 94 -11.10 -13.55 -1.06
CA THR A 94 -9.63 -13.63 -1.23
C THR A 94 -9.20 -14.97 -1.81
N ALA A 95 -9.73 -16.08 -1.28
CA ALA A 95 -9.42 -17.42 -1.76
C ALA A 95 -9.83 -17.64 -3.22
N LYS A 96 -10.99 -17.11 -3.63
CA LYS A 96 -11.43 -17.15 -5.02
C LYS A 96 -10.51 -16.35 -5.94
N GLU A 97 -10.10 -15.15 -5.54
CA GLU A 97 -9.22 -14.30 -6.34
C GLU A 97 -7.79 -14.86 -6.45
N LEU A 98 -7.31 -15.54 -5.41
CA LEU A 98 -6.00 -16.19 -5.39
C LEU A 98 -6.00 -17.61 -5.97
N PHE A 99 -7.16 -18.16 -6.35
CA PHE A 99 -7.33 -19.54 -6.81
C PHE A 99 -6.82 -20.59 -5.80
N VAL A 100 -7.07 -20.37 -4.51
CA VAL A 100 -6.70 -21.28 -3.42
C VAL A 100 -7.92 -21.66 -2.57
N HIS A 101 -7.75 -22.62 -1.67
CA HIS A 101 -8.79 -22.97 -0.70
C HIS A 101 -8.91 -21.90 0.40
N LYS A 102 -10.13 -21.68 0.93
CA LYS A 102 -10.39 -20.71 2.02
C LYS A 102 -9.48 -20.95 3.24
N ASN A 103 -9.29 -22.22 3.62
CA ASN A 103 -8.43 -22.57 4.76
C ASN A 103 -6.97 -22.19 4.53
N SER A 104 -6.49 -22.20 3.28
CA SER A 104 -5.16 -21.74 2.95
C SER A 104 -5.00 -20.25 3.21
N VAL A 105 -6.01 -19.42 2.90
CA VAL A 105 -5.99 -18.00 3.24
C VAL A 105 -6.00 -17.79 4.75
N ILE A 106 -6.86 -18.51 5.48
CA ILE A 106 -6.91 -18.42 6.95
C ILE A 106 -5.55 -18.78 7.57
N TYR A 107 -4.94 -19.87 7.11
CA TYR A 107 -3.62 -20.29 7.57
C TYR A 107 -2.55 -19.22 7.28
N ARG A 108 -2.56 -18.65 6.06
CA ARG A 108 -1.60 -17.61 5.66
C ARG A 108 -1.80 -16.33 6.47
N VAL A 109 -3.03 -15.91 6.75
CA VAL A 109 -3.34 -14.77 7.63
C VAL A 109 -2.81 -15.02 9.04
N LYS A 110 -3.12 -16.17 9.63
CA LYS A 110 -2.60 -16.54 10.95
C LYS A 110 -1.07 -16.55 10.99
N ARG A 111 -0.44 -17.06 9.93
CA ARG A 111 1.03 -17.07 9.81
C ARG A 111 1.59 -15.65 9.73
N ILE A 112 0.91 -14.73 9.05
CA ILE A 112 1.30 -13.31 9.03
C ILE A 112 1.25 -12.75 10.45
N GLU A 113 0.17 -12.97 11.19
CA GLU A 113 0.02 -12.52 12.59
C GLU A 113 1.15 -13.07 13.48
N GLU A 114 1.48 -14.35 13.35
CA GLU A 114 2.58 -15.00 14.10
C GLU A 114 3.95 -14.38 13.79
N ILE A 115 4.22 -14.03 12.52
CA ILE A 115 5.52 -13.50 12.09
C ILE A 115 5.68 -12.02 12.46
N THR A 116 4.62 -11.23 12.27
CA THR A 116 4.66 -9.79 12.52
C THR A 116 4.47 -9.48 14.00
N GLY A 117 3.72 -10.32 14.72
CA GLY A 117 3.23 -10.04 16.07
C GLY A 117 2.01 -9.11 16.09
N LEU A 118 1.40 -8.84 14.93
CA LEU A 118 0.25 -7.95 14.76
C LEU A 118 -1.03 -8.76 14.62
N ASP A 119 -2.13 -8.28 15.20
CA ASP A 119 -3.46 -8.90 15.16
C ASP A 119 -4.30 -8.29 14.03
N LEU A 120 -4.66 -9.05 12.98
CA LEU A 120 -5.47 -8.53 11.89
C LEU A 120 -6.95 -8.31 12.28
N SER A 121 -7.36 -8.73 13.47
CA SER A 121 -8.65 -8.35 14.05
C SER A 121 -8.62 -6.98 14.73
N ASP A 122 -7.44 -6.47 15.11
CA ASP A 122 -7.26 -5.12 15.65
C ASP A 122 -7.20 -4.05 14.52
N PRO A 123 -7.97 -2.95 14.63
CA PRO A 123 -7.97 -1.90 13.61
C PRO A 123 -6.64 -1.17 13.41
N GLU A 124 -5.87 -0.96 14.48
CA GLU A 124 -4.60 -0.23 14.43
C GLU A 124 -3.52 -1.10 13.78
N ASP A 125 -3.46 -2.37 14.14
CA ASP A 125 -2.54 -3.34 13.54
C ASP A 125 -2.83 -3.55 12.05
N ARG A 126 -4.12 -3.62 11.67
CA ARG A 126 -4.50 -3.61 10.24
C ARG A 126 -4.04 -2.34 9.54
N PHE A 127 -4.24 -1.18 10.16
CA PHE A 127 -3.82 0.09 9.58
C PHE A 127 -2.31 0.14 9.37
N ASN A 128 -1.53 -0.31 10.35
CA ASN A 128 -0.07 -0.41 10.26
C ASN A 128 0.36 -1.26 9.06
N LEU A 129 -0.20 -2.47 8.90
CA LEU A 129 0.10 -3.32 7.74
C LEU A 129 -0.35 -2.71 6.41
N GLN A 130 -1.54 -2.09 6.36
CA GLN A 130 -2.01 -1.40 5.15
C GLN A 130 -1.10 -0.23 4.78
N LEU A 131 -0.60 0.52 5.76
CA LEU A 131 0.36 1.59 5.57
C LEU A 131 1.69 1.02 5.05
N GLY A 132 2.21 -0.04 5.68
CA GLY A 132 3.38 -0.78 5.22
C GLY A 132 3.28 -1.18 3.74
N LEU A 133 2.14 -1.71 3.30
CA LEU A 133 1.91 -2.06 1.89
C LEU A 133 1.86 -0.84 0.96
N LYS A 134 1.39 0.32 1.42
CA LYS A 134 1.45 1.55 0.63
C LYS A 134 2.89 2.06 0.51
N LEU A 135 3.68 1.94 1.58
CA LEU A 135 5.12 2.23 1.57
C LEU A 135 5.86 1.31 0.62
N ASP A 136 5.54 0.01 0.64
CA ASP A 136 6.15 -0.99 -0.23
C ASP A 136 6.03 -0.60 -1.71
N ARG A 137 4.85 -0.11 -2.10
CA ARG A 137 4.60 0.38 -3.46
C ARG A 137 5.44 1.60 -3.81
N ILE A 138 5.84 2.41 -2.82
CA ILE A 138 6.69 3.59 -2.98
C ILE A 138 8.18 3.22 -3.05
N LEU A 139 8.58 2.19 -2.30
CA LEU A 139 9.99 1.83 -2.14
C LEU A 139 10.48 0.81 -3.17
N LYS A 140 9.65 -0.13 -3.63
CA LYS A 140 10.03 -1.12 -4.65
C LYS A 140 10.12 -0.49 -6.04
N THR A 141 11.32 0.03 -6.30
CA THR A 141 11.87 0.41 -7.61
C THR A 141 12.89 -0.64 -8.05
#